data_AF-A0A929LC77-F1
#
_entry.id   AF-A0A929LC77-F1
#
_cell.length_a   1.000
_cell.length_b   1.000
_cell.length_c   1.000
_cell.angle_alpha   90.00
_cell.angle_beta   90.00
_cell.angle_gamma   90.00
#
_symmetry.space_group_name_H-M   'P 1'
#
loop_
_entity.id
_entity.type
_entity.pdbx_description
1 polymer ?
#
loop_
_entity_poly.entity_id
_entity_poly.type
_entity_poly.pdbx_seq_one_letter_code
_entity_poly.pdbx_strand_id
1 'polypeptide(L)'
;MLPKFRKLFAIGSALAMATAPVGTVVLAQDTVADTTDQTGEREPYSITAYDFFASHNTADGDAACKVLKETYPQYVFDGDRYDATNLYNMLISLKIIEDSNEIRREDGLKEFRVTDQMMASSQVRANWSEKNYLANGTTVHAPLKYSGDGWAFWGENLDSYGDPRVPMVKGEGTYRIPRNSLDAWYYEEKQLYLAGRPDEAGHYRNLIRPESTLSGAAFVYSPNRSGNTNLQTFLTPADGTQGYSVSEYRQDLEAFMRQHNIPLNRYETVEKVAMYRVYNPNSGEHFYTSDENEKNHLTALGWKDEGLGWNAPEESNTPVYRLYNINSGDHHYTTNREERDNLITIGWSYEGIGWYSDDEKEVPLYRSYNPNATTGSHHYTKDKDEHNYLISVGWSDEGIAWYSMK
;
A
#
# COMPACT_ATOMS: atom_id res chain seq x y z
N MET A 1 12.26 58.22 10.04
CA MET A 1 13.72 58.36 9.80
C MET A 1 14.23 57.04 9.24
N LEU A 2 14.66 57.02 7.98
CA LEU A 2 15.60 56.03 7.45
C LEU A 2 17.03 56.42 7.88
N PRO A 3 17.97 55.45 7.93
CA PRO A 3 19.01 55.39 6.89
C PRO A 3 19.28 53.94 6.42
N LYS A 4 19.21 53.63 5.12
CA LYS A 4 20.25 53.74 4.06
C LYS A 4 21.47 52.79 4.20
N PHE A 5 21.37 51.69 3.46
CA PHE A 5 22.35 51.06 2.55
C PHE A 5 23.86 51.16 2.82
N ARG A 6 24.52 49.98 2.84
CA ARG A 6 25.75 49.72 2.07
C ARG A 6 25.76 48.29 1.47
N LYS A 7 25.78 48.24 0.14
CA LYS A 7 26.39 47.22 -0.74
C LYS A 7 27.92 47.24 -0.50
N LEU A 8 28.79 46.25 -0.79
CA LEU A 8 28.90 45.24 -1.85
C LEU A 8 30.11 44.34 -1.48
N PHE A 9 30.14 43.04 -1.82
CA PHE A 9 31.19 42.41 -2.65
C PHE A 9 30.93 40.89 -2.77
N ALA A 10 30.88 40.43 -4.02
CA ALA A 10 30.89 39.02 -4.40
C ALA A 10 32.32 38.55 -4.66
N ILE A 11 32.64 37.32 -4.26
CA ILE A 11 33.57 36.33 -4.85
C ILE A 11 33.06 35.01 -4.23
N GLY A 12 32.49 34.05 -4.96
CA GLY A 12 33.19 33.24 -5.95
C GLY A 12 33.84 32.03 -5.26
N SER A 13 33.05 31.02 -4.89
CA SER A 13 33.52 29.64 -4.71
C SER A 13 32.36 28.71 -5.02
N ALA A 14 32.41 28.13 -6.22
CA ALA A 14 31.76 26.87 -6.49
C ALA A 14 32.34 25.85 -5.51
N LEU A 15 31.55 25.43 -4.53
CA LEU A 15 31.81 24.19 -3.83
C LEU A 15 30.76 23.21 -4.33
N ALA A 16 31.23 22.27 -5.16
CA ALA A 16 30.49 21.09 -5.52
C ALA A 16 29.94 20.48 -4.23
N MET A 17 28.61 20.55 -4.04
CA MET A 17 27.98 19.62 -3.13
C MET A 17 28.09 18.27 -3.81
N ALA A 18 29.06 17.49 -3.34
CA ALA A 18 29.07 16.06 -3.54
C ALA A 18 27.66 15.58 -3.20
N THR A 19 26.93 15.15 -4.23
CA THR A 19 25.79 14.29 -4.08
C THR A 19 26.31 13.06 -3.36
N ALA A 20 26.20 13.04 -2.03
CA ALA A 20 26.21 11.77 -1.31
C ALA A 20 25.13 10.92 -1.98
N PRO A 21 25.43 9.66 -2.32
CA PRO A 21 24.44 8.83 -2.99
C PRO A 21 23.21 8.83 -2.09
N VAL A 22 22.06 9.13 -2.67
CA VAL A 22 20.77 8.71 -2.11
C VAL A 22 21.03 7.28 -1.70
N GLY A 23 20.97 7.01 -0.40
CA GLY A 23 21.12 5.65 0.12
C GLY A 23 20.13 4.83 -0.66
N THR A 24 20.64 4.05 -1.60
CA THR A 24 19.89 3.03 -2.29
C THR A 24 19.29 2.25 -1.15
N VAL A 25 17.96 2.29 -1.02
CA VAL A 25 17.28 1.22 -0.32
C VAL A 25 17.62 0.00 -1.15
N VAL A 26 18.72 -0.64 -0.77
CA VAL A 26 18.89 -2.06 -0.95
C VAL A 26 17.71 -2.60 -0.16
N LEU A 27 16.57 -2.80 -0.86
CA LEU A 27 15.71 -3.91 -0.50
C LEU A 27 16.69 -5.04 -0.28
N ALA A 28 16.65 -5.65 0.91
CA ALA A 28 17.33 -6.91 1.10
C ALA A 28 17.03 -7.70 -0.18
N GLN A 29 18.07 -7.90 -1.00
CA GLN A 29 18.09 -9.02 -1.88
C GLN A 29 18.10 -10.15 -0.89
N ASP A 30 16.91 -10.57 -0.47
CA ASP A 30 16.73 -11.89 0.04
C ASP A 30 16.99 -12.78 -1.18
N THR A 31 18.28 -13.08 -1.33
CA THR A 31 18.76 -14.44 -1.37
C THR A 31 17.99 -15.29 -0.35
N VAL A 32 16.71 -15.54 -0.60
CA VAL A 32 16.08 -16.79 -0.23
C VAL A 32 16.15 -17.60 -1.50
N ALA A 33 17.31 -18.22 -1.67
CA ALA A 33 17.37 -19.50 -2.31
C ALA A 33 16.23 -20.34 -1.76
N ASP A 34 15.45 -20.93 -2.67
CA ASP A 34 14.73 -22.18 -2.47
C ASP A 34 14.23 -22.47 -1.04
N THR A 35 12.95 -22.21 -0.81
CA THR A 35 12.23 -22.95 0.23
C THR A 35 11.04 -23.63 -0.43
N THR A 36 11.35 -24.71 -1.14
CA THR A 36 10.74 -26.00 -0.79
C THR A 36 10.48 -26.07 0.72
N ASP A 37 9.31 -26.59 1.13
CA ASP A 37 9.20 -27.21 2.45
C ASP A 37 10.41 -28.14 2.65
N GLN A 38 10.84 -28.42 3.89
CA GLN A 38 11.95 -29.33 4.22
C GLN A 38 11.78 -30.77 3.66
N THR A 39 10.74 -31.01 2.86
CA THR A 39 10.38 -32.21 2.10
C THR A 39 10.63 -32.12 0.59
N GLY A 40 10.88 -30.94 0.02
CA GLY A 40 11.06 -30.77 -1.43
C GLY A 40 9.75 -30.68 -2.25
N GLU A 41 8.58 -30.55 -1.62
CA GLU A 41 7.30 -30.46 -2.31
C GLU A 41 6.82 -29.00 -2.53
N ARG A 42 6.23 -28.75 -3.70
CA ARG A 42 5.61 -27.47 -4.09
C ARG A 42 4.23 -27.44 -3.44
N GLU A 43 4.01 -26.70 -2.35
CA GLU A 43 2.68 -26.57 -1.72
C GLU A 43 1.66 -26.04 -2.75
N PRO A 44 0.72 -26.87 -3.26
CA PRO A 44 -0.30 -26.42 -4.17
C PRO A 44 -1.51 -26.01 -3.32
N TYR A 45 -1.73 -24.71 -3.16
CA TYR A 45 -3.00 -24.23 -2.63
C TYR A 45 -4.10 -24.68 -3.60
N SER A 46 -4.83 -25.74 -3.23
CA SER A 46 -5.85 -26.39 -4.05
C SER A 46 -7.13 -25.57 -4.25
N ILE A 47 -7.20 -24.40 -3.61
CA ILE A 47 -8.33 -23.48 -3.62
C ILE A 47 -7.85 -22.16 -4.25
N THR A 48 -8.52 -21.77 -5.32
CA THR A 48 -8.07 -20.74 -6.28
C THR A 48 -9.19 -19.75 -6.59
N ALA A 49 -8.91 -18.71 -7.38
CA ALA A 49 -9.96 -17.81 -7.89
C ALA A 49 -11.06 -18.58 -8.64
N TYR A 50 -10.72 -19.68 -9.33
CA TYR A 50 -11.70 -20.54 -9.96
C TYR A 50 -12.71 -21.10 -8.94
N ASP A 51 -12.22 -21.61 -7.81
CA ASP A 51 -13.06 -22.20 -6.78
C ASP A 51 -13.95 -21.14 -6.10
N PHE A 52 -13.41 -19.94 -5.90
CA PHE A 52 -14.18 -18.79 -5.41
C PHE A 52 -15.33 -18.44 -6.36
N PHE A 53 -15.05 -18.22 -7.65
CA PHE A 53 -16.10 -17.90 -8.64
C PHE A 53 -17.13 -19.03 -8.78
N ALA A 54 -16.69 -20.29 -8.76
CA ALA A 54 -17.59 -21.44 -8.82
C ALA A 54 -18.51 -21.50 -7.59
N SER A 55 -18.04 -21.04 -6.42
CA SER A 55 -18.82 -21.07 -5.17
C SER A 55 -20.04 -20.16 -5.19
N HIS A 56 -20.06 -19.13 -6.03
CA HIS A 56 -21.19 -18.21 -6.14
C HIS A 56 -22.44 -18.87 -6.75
N ASN A 57 -22.27 -19.95 -7.53
CA ASN A 57 -23.38 -20.65 -8.21
C ASN A 57 -24.28 -19.68 -9.02
N THR A 58 -23.67 -18.71 -9.70
CA THR A 58 -24.35 -17.71 -10.54
C THR A 58 -23.89 -17.80 -11.99
N ALA A 59 -24.68 -17.23 -12.91
CA ALA A 59 -24.26 -17.13 -14.31
C ALA A 59 -23.00 -16.28 -14.52
N ASP A 60 -22.74 -15.29 -13.66
CA ASP A 60 -21.53 -14.46 -13.68
C ASP A 60 -20.31 -15.27 -13.20
N GLY A 61 -20.45 -16.04 -12.12
CA GLY A 61 -19.42 -16.96 -11.63
C GLY A 61 -19.10 -18.09 -12.64
N ASP A 62 -20.12 -18.65 -13.29
CA ASP A 62 -19.94 -19.64 -14.38
C ASP A 62 -19.19 -19.01 -15.57
N ALA A 63 -19.51 -17.77 -15.93
CA ALA A 63 -18.82 -17.04 -16.99
C ALA A 63 -17.37 -16.75 -16.62
N ALA A 64 -17.10 -16.37 -15.37
CA ALA A 64 -15.74 -16.18 -14.85
C ALA A 64 -14.91 -17.47 -14.91
N CYS A 65 -15.48 -18.59 -14.45
CA CYS A 65 -14.87 -19.92 -14.56
C CYS A 65 -14.51 -20.28 -16.01
N LYS A 66 -15.40 -19.96 -16.96
CA LYS A 66 -15.17 -20.17 -18.39
C LYS A 66 -14.01 -19.30 -18.90
N VAL A 67 -13.96 -18.02 -18.51
CA VAL A 67 -12.87 -17.10 -18.88
C VAL A 67 -11.52 -17.67 -18.44
N LEU A 68 -11.39 -18.09 -17.17
CA LEU A 68 -10.15 -18.67 -16.66
C LEU A 68 -9.68 -19.90 -17.47
N LYS A 69 -10.62 -20.76 -17.88
CA LYS A 69 -10.31 -22.03 -18.57
C LYS A 69 -10.07 -21.88 -20.07
N GLU A 70 -10.71 -20.92 -20.73
CA GLU A 70 -10.70 -20.83 -22.20
C GLU A 70 -9.84 -19.68 -22.72
N THR A 71 -9.60 -18.65 -21.90
CA THR A 71 -8.89 -17.44 -22.32
C THR A 71 -7.46 -17.48 -21.84
N TYR A 72 -6.52 -17.64 -22.79
CA TYR A 72 -5.08 -17.74 -22.49
C TYR A 72 -4.70 -18.84 -21.48
N PRO A 73 -5.27 -20.06 -21.57
CA PRO A 73 -5.07 -21.10 -20.56
C PRO A 73 -3.60 -21.48 -20.35
N GLN A 74 -2.74 -21.26 -21.36
CA GLN A 74 -1.31 -21.52 -21.24
C GLN A 74 -0.55 -20.53 -20.33
N TYR A 75 -1.21 -19.45 -19.89
CA TYR A 75 -0.65 -18.43 -19.00
C TYR A 75 -1.35 -18.40 -17.63
N VAL A 76 -2.35 -19.25 -17.41
CA VAL A 76 -3.07 -19.35 -16.15
C VAL A 76 -2.49 -20.53 -15.37
N PHE A 77 -1.80 -20.22 -14.29
CA PHE A 77 -1.22 -21.20 -13.37
C PHE A 77 -2.00 -21.12 -12.06
N ASP A 78 -3.20 -21.71 -12.07
CA ASP A 78 -4.19 -21.63 -11.00
C ASP A 78 -3.54 -21.84 -9.61
N GLY A 79 -3.64 -20.80 -8.78
CA GLY A 79 -3.15 -20.82 -7.40
C GLY A 79 -1.64 -20.59 -7.20
N ASP A 80 -0.83 -20.52 -8.27
CA ASP A 80 0.60 -20.17 -8.15
C ASP A 80 0.76 -18.80 -7.50
N ARG A 81 1.69 -18.68 -6.54
CA ARG A 81 1.88 -17.45 -5.74
C ARG A 81 2.19 -16.19 -6.57
N TYR A 82 2.62 -16.37 -7.83
CA TYR A 82 2.92 -15.30 -8.77
C TYR A 82 1.88 -15.18 -9.89
N ASP A 83 0.71 -15.79 -9.72
CA ASP A 83 -0.38 -15.77 -10.68
C ASP A 83 -1.53 -14.89 -10.14
N ALA A 84 -2.19 -14.14 -11.03
CA ALA A 84 -3.32 -13.28 -10.67
C ALA A 84 -4.51 -14.06 -10.06
N THR A 85 -4.62 -15.37 -10.34
CA THR A 85 -5.67 -16.26 -9.83
C THR A 85 -5.42 -16.73 -8.39
N ASN A 86 -4.26 -16.42 -7.81
CA ASN A 86 -4.01 -16.63 -6.40
C ASN A 86 -4.91 -15.69 -5.57
N LEU A 87 -5.58 -16.23 -4.54
CA LEU A 87 -6.57 -15.47 -3.76
C LEU A 87 -5.97 -14.26 -3.01
N TYR A 88 -4.69 -14.30 -2.63
CA TYR A 88 -4.01 -13.11 -2.08
C TYR A 88 -3.79 -12.03 -3.12
N ASN A 89 -3.34 -12.41 -4.32
CA ASN A 89 -3.19 -11.47 -5.43
C ASN A 89 -4.55 -10.90 -5.83
N MET A 90 -5.61 -11.71 -5.80
CA MET A 90 -6.99 -11.25 -6.01
C MET A 90 -7.43 -10.25 -4.92
N LEU A 91 -7.12 -10.49 -3.64
CA LEU A 91 -7.42 -9.56 -2.54
C LEU A 91 -6.68 -8.22 -2.68
N ILE A 92 -5.41 -8.25 -3.12
CA ILE A 92 -4.61 -7.06 -3.44
C ILE A 92 -5.22 -6.31 -4.64
N SER A 93 -5.70 -7.05 -5.64
CA SER A 93 -6.29 -6.47 -6.85
C SER A 93 -7.51 -5.58 -6.54
N LEU A 94 -8.29 -5.91 -5.51
CA LEU A 94 -9.44 -5.10 -5.09
C LEU A 94 -9.02 -3.69 -4.66
N LYS A 95 -7.79 -3.50 -4.16
CA LYS A 95 -7.27 -2.20 -3.75
C LYS A 95 -7.14 -1.22 -4.94
N ILE A 96 -6.89 -1.73 -6.15
CA ILE A 96 -6.88 -0.92 -7.38
C ILE A 96 -8.26 -0.30 -7.63
N ILE A 97 -9.32 -1.09 -7.44
CA ILE A 97 -10.71 -0.64 -7.65
C ILE A 97 -11.16 0.28 -6.51
N GLU A 98 -10.74 0.02 -5.27
CA GLU A 98 -10.98 0.91 -4.13
C GLU A 98 -10.37 2.29 -4.33
N ASP A 99 -9.10 2.36 -4.75
CA ASP A 99 -8.42 3.62 -5.03
C ASP A 99 -9.05 4.36 -6.22
N SER A 100 -9.48 3.60 -7.24
CA SER A 100 -10.27 4.15 -8.35
C SER A 100 -11.60 4.74 -7.86
N ASN A 101 -12.26 4.09 -6.91
CA ASN A 101 -13.53 4.56 -6.36
C ASN A 101 -13.36 5.76 -5.45
N GLU A 102 -12.26 5.87 -4.71
CA GLU A 102 -11.90 7.09 -3.99
C GLU A 102 -11.83 8.29 -4.95
N ILE A 103 -11.08 8.14 -6.04
CA ILE A 103 -10.96 9.16 -7.10
C ILE A 103 -12.33 9.50 -7.71
N ARG A 104 -13.13 8.49 -8.05
CA ARG A 104 -14.46 8.72 -8.66
C ARG A 104 -15.41 9.43 -7.71
N ARG A 105 -15.32 9.16 -6.41
CA ARG A 105 -16.11 9.84 -5.39
C ARG A 105 -15.74 11.32 -5.30
N GLU A 106 -14.44 11.63 -5.36
CA GLU A 106 -13.93 13.01 -5.42
C GLU A 106 -14.41 13.77 -6.66
N ASP A 107 -14.46 13.10 -7.81
CA ASP A 107 -14.96 13.67 -9.07
C ASP A 107 -16.50 13.64 -9.20
N GLY A 108 -17.24 13.17 -8.19
CA GLY A 108 -18.70 13.08 -8.23
C GLY A 108 -19.26 12.04 -9.21
N LEU A 109 -18.46 11.04 -9.56
CA LEU A 109 -18.82 9.92 -10.44
C LEU A 109 -19.36 8.74 -9.64
N LYS A 110 -20.18 7.91 -10.29
CA LYS A 110 -20.66 6.64 -9.70
C LYS A 110 -19.50 5.69 -9.50
N GLU A 111 -19.42 5.06 -8.34
CA GLU A 111 -18.40 4.04 -8.06
C GLU A 111 -18.51 2.85 -9.02
N PHE A 112 -17.36 2.25 -9.32
CA PHE A 112 -17.27 0.95 -9.95
C PHE A 112 -17.79 -0.14 -9.03
N ARG A 113 -18.54 -1.07 -9.63
CA ARG A 113 -18.97 -2.33 -9.02
C ARG A 113 -18.20 -3.48 -9.67
N VAL A 114 -17.94 -4.52 -8.89
CA VAL A 114 -17.15 -5.69 -9.27
C VAL A 114 -18.06 -6.79 -9.80
N THR A 115 -17.63 -7.49 -10.85
CA THR A 115 -18.24 -8.76 -11.29
C THR A 115 -17.17 -9.85 -11.38
N ASP A 116 -17.57 -11.10 -11.18
CA ASP A 116 -16.67 -12.25 -11.28
C ASP A 116 -16.05 -12.33 -12.66
N GLN A 117 -16.87 -12.14 -13.70
CA GLN A 117 -16.40 -12.22 -15.08
C GLN A 117 -15.32 -11.16 -15.38
N MET A 118 -15.45 -9.95 -14.83
CA MET A 118 -14.45 -8.89 -15.01
C MET A 118 -13.19 -9.14 -14.19
N MET A 119 -13.31 -9.68 -12.97
CA MET A 119 -12.16 -10.12 -12.18
C MET A 119 -11.37 -11.21 -12.93
N ALA A 120 -12.03 -12.28 -13.36
CA ALA A 120 -11.41 -13.35 -14.14
C ALA A 120 -10.77 -12.83 -15.45
N SER A 121 -11.46 -11.94 -16.15
CA SER A 121 -10.94 -11.32 -17.39
C SER A 121 -9.70 -10.48 -17.12
N SER A 122 -9.65 -9.76 -16.01
CA SER A 122 -8.47 -9.00 -15.61
C SER A 122 -7.31 -9.92 -15.25
N GLN A 123 -7.58 -11.02 -14.53
CA GLN A 123 -6.58 -12.01 -14.10
C GLN A 123 -5.86 -12.65 -15.30
N VAL A 124 -6.62 -13.23 -16.25
CA VAL A 124 -6.01 -13.91 -17.41
C VAL A 124 -5.21 -12.95 -18.30
N ARG A 125 -5.63 -11.69 -18.39
CA ARG A 125 -4.98 -10.66 -19.20
C ARG A 125 -3.72 -10.11 -18.52
N ALA A 126 -3.72 -9.96 -17.19
CA ALA A 126 -2.54 -9.60 -16.43
C ALA A 126 -1.48 -10.70 -16.49
N ASN A 127 -1.89 -11.97 -16.32
CA ASN A 127 -1.00 -13.12 -16.47
C ASN A 127 -0.39 -13.20 -17.88
N TRP A 128 -1.18 -12.93 -18.92
CA TRP A 128 -0.67 -12.85 -20.29
C TRP A 128 0.37 -11.73 -20.44
N SER A 129 0.07 -10.52 -19.94
CA SER A 129 0.92 -9.33 -20.05
C SER A 129 2.24 -9.50 -19.26
N GLU A 130 2.18 -10.26 -18.16
CA GLU A 130 3.35 -10.64 -17.38
C GLU A 130 4.31 -11.56 -18.15
N LYS A 131 3.83 -12.33 -19.13
CA LYS A 131 4.70 -13.21 -19.94
C LYS A 131 5.01 -12.65 -21.33
N ASN A 132 4.30 -11.60 -21.75
CA ASN A 132 4.44 -11.00 -23.07
C ASN A 132 4.72 -9.51 -22.93
N TYR A 133 5.98 -9.13 -23.13
CA TYR A 133 6.46 -7.77 -22.90
C TYR A 133 7.53 -7.40 -23.92
N LEU A 134 7.70 -6.11 -24.12
CA LEU A 134 8.73 -5.58 -25.01
C LEU A 134 10.12 -5.81 -24.41
N ALA A 135 11.15 -5.85 -25.27
CA ALA A 135 12.54 -6.08 -24.85
C ALA A 135 13.07 -5.04 -23.84
N ASN A 136 12.46 -3.85 -23.78
CA ASN A 136 12.77 -2.81 -22.80
C ASN A 136 12.03 -2.98 -21.46
N GLY A 137 11.33 -4.11 -21.25
CA GLY A 137 10.60 -4.42 -20.02
C GLY A 137 9.17 -3.88 -19.96
N THR A 138 8.73 -3.07 -20.93
CA THR A 138 7.37 -2.50 -20.97
C THR A 138 6.32 -3.60 -21.19
N THR A 139 5.32 -3.66 -20.32
CA THR A 139 4.17 -4.56 -20.46
C THR A 139 3.33 -4.17 -21.68
N VAL A 140 2.71 -5.16 -22.32
CA VAL A 140 1.81 -4.93 -23.45
C VAL A 140 0.45 -5.51 -23.14
N HIS A 141 -0.60 -4.83 -23.60
CA HIS A 141 -1.97 -5.29 -23.46
C HIS A 141 -2.17 -6.64 -24.16
N ALA A 142 -2.85 -7.56 -23.49
CA ALA A 142 -3.26 -8.81 -24.10
C ALA A 142 -4.13 -8.54 -25.34
N PRO A 143 -3.86 -9.21 -26.48
CA PRO A 143 -4.69 -9.08 -27.66
C PRO A 143 -6.18 -9.25 -27.33
N LEU A 144 -7.06 -8.55 -28.03
CA LEU A 144 -8.47 -8.88 -27.96
C LEU A 144 -8.66 -10.22 -28.69
N LYS A 145 -8.71 -11.33 -27.95
CA LYS A 145 -9.26 -12.56 -28.51
C LYS A 145 -10.78 -12.39 -28.51
N TYR A 146 -11.39 -12.41 -29.69
CA TYR A 146 -12.83 -12.69 -29.86
C TYR A 146 -13.10 -14.16 -29.49
N SER A 147 -12.74 -14.60 -28.29
CA SER A 147 -12.83 -15.99 -27.87
C SER A 147 -14.06 -16.19 -27.01
N GLY A 148 -15.25 -16.13 -27.60
CA GLY A 148 -16.47 -16.70 -27.00
C GLY A 148 -16.83 -16.24 -25.57
N ASP A 149 -16.23 -15.13 -25.13
CA ASP A 149 -16.35 -14.44 -23.85
C ASP A 149 -17.47 -13.40 -23.86
N GLY A 150 -18.00 -13.08 -25.05
CA GLY A 150 -19.29 -12.41 -25.23
C GLY A 150 -19.31 -10.92 -24.88
N TRP A 151 -18.21 -10.34 -24.40
CA TRP A 151 -18.16 -8.93 -24.00
C TRP A 151 -16.92 -8.21 -24.51
N ALA A 152 -17.13 -7.10 -25.20
CA ALA A 152 -16.11 -6.09 -25.42
C ALA A 152 -16.05 -5.18 -24.19
N PHE A 153 -15.00 -5.30 -23.37
CA PHE A 153 -14.70 -4.28 -22.37
C PHE A 153 -14.33 -2.97 -23.09
N TRP A 154 -14.77 -1.84 -22.56
CA TRP A 154 -14.64 -0.53 -23.22
C TRP A 154 -13.31 0.17 -22.97
N GLY A 155 -12.52 -0.34 -22.02
CA GLY A 155 -11.20 0.15 -21.67
C GLY A 155 -10.43 -0.83 -20.78
N GLU A 156 -9.11 -0.72 -20.81
CA GLU A 156 -8.17 -1.43 -19.96
C GLU A 156 -7.04 -0.47 -19.59
N ASN A 157 -6.65 -0.46 -18.32
CA ASN A 157 -5.43 0.18 -17.85
C ASN A 157 -4.42 -0.91 -17.48
N LEU A 158 -3.15 -0.67 -17.79
CA LEU A 158 -2.06 -1.61 -17.55
C LEU A 158 -0.80 -0.82 -17.16
N ASP A 159 -0.08 -1.32 -16.16
CA ASP A 159 1.28 -0.87 -15.87
C ASP A 159 2.15 -2.01 -15.36
N SER A 160 3.44 -1.73 -15.22
CA SER A 160 4.46 -2.69 -14.81
C SER A 160 5.28 -2.24 -13.58
N TYR A 161 4.81 -1.23 -12.83
CA TYR A 161 5.62 -0.54 -11.82
C TYR A 161 4.85 -0.18 -10.55
N GLY A 162 3.52 -0.17 -10.63
CA GLY A 162 2.66 0.09 -9.50
C GLY A 162 2.71 -1.01 -8.44
N ASP A 163 2.40 -0.64 -7.21
CA ASP A 163 2.09 -1.55 -6.12
C ASP A 163 0.80 -1.05 -5.45
N PRO A 164 -0.32 -1.78 -5.56
CA PRO A 164 -1.59 -1.38 -4.98
C PRO A 164 -1.56 -1.27 -3.45
N ARG A 165 -0.57 -1.90 -2.80
CA ARG A 165 -0.38 -1.82 -1.35
C ARG A 165 0.15 -0.45 -0.92
N VAL A 166 0.79 0.29 -1.82
CA VAL A 166 1.28 1.64 -1.55
C VAL A 166 0.11 2.63 -1.61
N PRO A 167 -0.09 3.50 -0.60
CA PRO A 167 -1.12 4.54 -0.66
C PRO A 167 -0.88 5.54 -1.80
N MET A 168 -1.96 6.07 -2.39
CA MET A 168 -1.89 7.17 -3.36
C MET A 168 -1.28 8.43 -2.73
N VAL A 169 -0.41 9.11 -3.48
CA VAL A 169 0.26 10.35 -3.07
C VAL A 169 -0.41 11.60 -3.68
N LYS A 170 -1.26 11.43 -4.69
CA LYS A 170 -2.13 12.49 -5.25
C LYS A 170 -1.39 13.70 -5.84
N GLY A 171 -0.37 13.44 -6.67
CA GLY A 171 0.23 14.46 -7.54
C GLY A 171 1.48 15.17 -7.00
N GLU A 172 2.12 14.69 -5.94
CA GLU A 172 3.41 15.24 -5.50
C GLU A 172 4.59 14.64 -6.27
N GLY A 173 5.25 15.49 -7.06
CA GLY A 173 6.32 15.16 -8.00
C GLY A 173 7.63 14.68 -7.37
N THR A 174 7.63 13.47 -6.78
CA THR A 174 8.86 12.69 -6.62
C THR A 174 8.63 11.28 -7.13
N TYR A 175 9.54 10.81 -7.98
CA TYR A 175 9.61 9.46 -8.52
C TYR A 175 9.92 8.48 -7.37
N ARG A 176 8.90 8.13 -6.58
CA ARG A 176 9.02 7.16 -5.48
C ARG A 176 8.67 5.78 -6.02
N ILE A 177 9.57 4.82 -5.85
CA ILE A 177 9.31 3.40 -6.11
C ILE A 177 9.39 2.68 -4.74
N PRO A 178 8.42 1.82 -4.38
CA PRO A 178 7.19 1.52 -5.13
C PRO A 178 6.18 2.68 -5.11
N ARG A 179 5.34 2.76 -6.15
CA ARG A 179 4.33 3.81 -6.37
C ARG A 179 2.95 3.17 -6.50
N ASN A 180 1.87 3.87 -6.16
CA ASN A 180 0.53 3.43 -6.55
C ASN A 180 0.28 3.67 -8.07
N SER A 181 -0.34 2.73 -8.77
CA SER A 181 -0.71 2.86 -10.19
C SER A 181 -1.58 4.10 -10.49
N LEU A 182 -2.49 4.44 -9.58
CA LEU A 182 -3.43 5.55 -9.75
C LEU A 182 -2.75 6.92 -9.71
N ASP A 183 -1.58 7.04 -9.09
CA ASP A 183 -0.80 8.27 -9.15
C ASP A 183 -0.40 8.61 -10.61
N ALA A 184 -0.04 7.59 -11.40
CA ALA A 184 0.26 7.77 -12.83
C ALA A 184 -1.04 7.83 -13.66
N TRP A 185 -1.91 6.83 -13.51
CA TRP A 185 -3.11 6.68 -14.33
C TRP A 185 -4.09 7.84 -14.19
N TYR A 186 -4.21 8.42 -12.99
CA TYR A 186 -5.12 9.53 -12.76
C TYR A 186 -4.38 10.86 -12.68
N TYR A 187 -3.51 11.06 -11.69
CA TYR A 187 -3.01 12.41 -11.39
C TYR A 187 -2.07 12.95 -12.48
N GLU A 188 -1.14 12.15 -13.00
CA GLU A 188 -0.24 12.58 -14.07
C GLU A 188 -0.97 12.72 -15.41
N GLU A 189 -1.75 11.71 -15.80
CA GLU A 189 -2.48 11.76 -17.07
C GLU A 189 -3.59 12.83 -17.08
N LYS A 190 -4.18 13.17 -15.92
CA LYS A 190 -5.08 14.33 -15.80
C LYS A 190 -4.37 15.61 -16.21
N GLN A 191 -3.10 15.80 -15.85
CA GLN A 191 -2.33 16.98 -16.30
C GLN A 191 -2.14 16.97 -17.82
N LEU A 192 -1.85 15.82 -18.42
CA LEU A 192 -1.75 15.68 -19.88
C LEU A 192 -3.07 16.02 -20.57
N TYR A 193 -4.19 15.50 -20.04
CA TYR A 193 -5.52 15.78 -20.55
C TYR A 193 -5.85 17.27 -20.49
N LEU A 194 -5.62 17.91 -19.34
CA LEU A 194 -5.85 19.35 -19.14
C LEU A 194 -4.92 20.22 -20.00
N ALA A 195 -3.73 19.73 -20.35
CA ALA A 195 -2.82 20.37 -21.29
C ALA A 195 -3.20 20.17 -22.77
N GLY A 196 -4.36 19.58 -23.07
CA GLY A 196 -4.84 19.36 -24.43
C GLY A 196 -4.20 18.17 -25.14
N ARG A 197 -3.68 17.18 -24.40
CA ARG A 197 -3.07 15.94 -24.92
C ARG A 197 -3.92 14.70 -24.56
N PRO A 198 -5.19 14.61 -25.00
CA PRO A 198 -6.12 13.56 -24.57
C PRO A 198 -5.79 12.16 -25.10
N ASP A 199 -4.96 12.05 -26.14
CA ASP A 199 -4.50 10.78 -26.70
C ASP A 199 -3.39 10.13 -25.87
N GLU A 200 -2.77 10.91 -24.97
CA GLU A 200 -1.73 10.47 -24.04
C GLU A 200 -2.27 10.30 -22.61
N ALA A 201 -3.59 10.48 -22.44
CA ALA A 201 -4.29 10.39 -21.16
C ALA A 201 -5.33 9.25 -21.19
N GLY A 202 -4.94 8.11 -21.79
CA GLY A 202 -5.83 6.97 -21.99
C GLY A 202 -6.31 6.35 -20.68
N HIS A 203 -5.42 6.18 -19.70
CA HIS A 203 -5.75 5.63 -18.40
C HIS A 203 -6.69 6.55 -17.62
N TYR A 204 -6.40 7.85 -17.63
CA TYR A 204 -7.25 8.87 -17.00
C TYR A 204 -8.67 8.82 -17.58
N ARG A 205 -8.77 8.80 -18.92
CA ARG A 205 -10.06 8.77 -19.63
C ARG A 205 -10.89 7.52 -19.35
N ASN A 206 -10.26 6.39 -19.06
CA ASN A 206 -10.98 5.18 -18.64
C ASN A 206 -11.54 5.34 -17.22
N LEU A 207 -10.75 5.89 -16.29
CA LEU A 207 -11.15 6.10 -14.89
C LEU A 207 -12.30 7.10 -14.73
N ILE A 208 -12.34 8.16 -15.53
CA ILE A 208 -13.35 9.22 -15.43
C ILE A 208 -14.57 9.02 -16.33
N ARG A 209 -14.67 7.91 -17.06
CA ARG A 209 -15.80 7.64 -17.96
C ARG A 209 -17.10 7.44 -17.15
N PRO A 210 -18.13 8.31 -17.28
CA PRO A 210 -19.32 8.24 -16.43
C PRO A 210 -20.18 6.99 -16.66
N GLU A 211 -20.25 6.51 -17.90
CA GLU A 211 -21.04 5.35 -18.30
C GLU A 211 -20.42 4.01 -17.88
N SER A 212 -19.11 3.96 -17.63
CA SER A 212 -18.45 2.76 -17.13
C SER A 212 -18.64 2.68 -15.61
N THR A 213 -19.36 1.65 -15.17
CA THR A 213 -19.68 1.42 -13.75
C THR A 213 -19.41 -0.01 -13.30
N LEU A 214 -18.95 -0.89 -14.20
CA LEU A 214 -18.47 -2.23 -13.85
C LEU A 214 -16.96 -2.30 -14.08
N SER A 215 -16.25 -2.98 -13.18
CA SER A 215 -14.80 -3.13 -13.23
C SER A 215 -14.35 -4.48 -12.68
N GLY A 216 -13.16 -4.90 -13.11
CA GLY A 216 -12.36 -5.94 -12.48
C GLY A 216 -10.91 -5.49 -12.49
N ALA A 217 -10.09 -6.10 -11.64
CA ALA A 217 -8.68 -5.78 -11.56
C ALA A 217 -7.83 -7.03 -11.31
N ALA A 218 -6.55 -6.93 -11.62
CA ALA A 218 -5.58 -7.99 -11.38
C ALA A 218 -4.21 -7.41 -11.03
N PHE A 219 -3.61 -8.01 -10.00
CA PHE A 219 -2.26 -7.80 -9.55
C PHE A 219 -1.47 -9.10 -9.78
N VAL A 220 -0.28 -8.98 -10.35
CA VAL A 220 0.67 -10.07 -10.51
C VAL A 220 2.00 -9.64 -9.93
N TYR A 221 2.45 -10.35 -8.90
CA TYR A 221 3.78 -10.14 -8.34
C TYR A 221 4.84 -10.80 -9.23
N SER A 222 5.82 -10.02 -9.66
CA SER A 222 6.78 -10.43 -10.69
C SER A 222 8.21 -10.36 -10.16
N PRO A 223 8.69 -11.37 -9.41
CA PRO A 223 10.03 -11.33 -8.78
C PRO A 223 11.17 -11.31 -9.79
N ASN A 224 10.92 -11.74 -11.02
CA ASN A 224 11.90 -11.81 -12.10
C ASN A 224 11.94 -10.53 -12.96
N ARG A 225 11.19 -9.48 -12.58
CA ARG A 225 11.22 -8.16 -13.20
C ARG A 225 11.39 -7.05 -12.17
N SER A 226 11.81 -5.89 -12.63
CA SER A 226 11.94 -4.67 -11.81
C SER A 226 10.60 -4.03 -11.40
N GLY A 227 9.48 -4.75 -11.48
CA GLY A 227 8.14 -4.25 -11.11
C GLY A 227 7.02 -5.27 -11.34
N ASN A 228 5.86 -5.01 -10.74
CA ASN A 228 4.66 -5.87 -10.78
C ASN A 228 3.80 -5.58 -12.00
N THR A 229 2.92 -6.51 -12.40
CA THR A 229 1.90 -6.21 -13.42
C THR A 229 0.57 -5.86 -12.75
N ASN A 230 0.06 -4.66 -13.01
CA ASN A 230 -1.24 -4.18 -12.53
C ASN A 230 -2.16 -3.94 -13.71
N LEU A 231 -3.41 -4.41 -13.62
CA LEU A 231 -4.38 -4.27 -14.68
C LEU A 231 -5.76 -3.96 -14.10
N GLN A 232 -6.49 -3.05 -14.75
CA GLN A 232 -7.90 -2.80 -14.46
C GLN A 232 -8.71 -2.75 -15.74
N THR A 233 -9.83 -3.47 -15.78
CA THR A 233 -10.79 -3.46 -16.89
C THR A 233 -12.01 -2.62 -16.57
N PHE A 234 -12.61 -2.03 -17.60
CA PHE A 234 -13.75 -1.11 -17.48
C PHE A 234 -14.88 -1.51 -18.44
N LEU A 235 -16.11 -1.56 -17.92
CA LEU A 235 -17.30 -1.93 -18.69
C LEU A 235 -18.45 -0.97 -18.39
N THR A 236 -19.09 -0.53 -19.46
CA THR A 236 -20.43 0.05 -19.43
C THR A 236 -21.43 -1.09 -19.36
N PRO A 237 -22.20 -1.23 -18.27
CA PRO A 237 -23.14 -2.34 -18.13
C PRO A 237 -24.19 -2.32 -19.24
N ALA A 238 -24.62 -3.50 -19.69
CA ALA A 238 -25.90 -3.60 -20.39
C ALA A 238 -27.05 -3.36 -19.41
N ASP A 239 -28.24 -3.05 -19.93
CA ASP A 239 -29.42 -2.83 -19.12
C ASP A 239 -29.67 -4.01 -18.16
N GLY A 240 -29.66 -3.72 -16.85
CA GLY A 240 -29.93 -4.70 -15.80
C GLY A 240 -28.72 -5.49 -15.27
N THR A 241 -27.51 -5.33 -15.84
CA THR A 241 -26.31 -5.96 -15.26
C THR A 241 -25.98 -5.33 -13.92
N GLN A 242 -25.95 -6.13 -12.85
CA GLN A 242 -25.59 -5.70 -11.50
C GLN A 242 -24.25 -6.33 -11.10
N GLY A 243 -23.39 -5.53 -10.44
CA GLY A 243 -22.19 -6.02 -9.77
C GLY A 243 -22.27 -5.83 -8.27
N TYR A 244 -21.26 -6.30 -7.55
CA TYR A 244 -21.07 -6.09 -6.12
C TYR A 244 -20.38 -4.75 -5.87
N SER A 245 -20.64 -4.06 -4.76
CA SER A 245 -19.69 -3.03 -4.32
C SER A 245 -18.35 -3.69 -3.99
N VAL A 246 -17.25 -2.94 -4.05
CA VAL A 246 -15.92 -3.51 -3.77
C VAL A 246 -15.85 -4.06 -2.34
N SER A 247 -16.51 -3.41 -1.39
CA SER A 247 -16.59 -3.87 0.00
C SER A 247 -17.38 -5.16 0.16
N GLU A 248 -18.51 -5.32 -0.54
CA GLU A 248 -19.29 -6.57 -0.53
C GLU A 248 -18.45 -7.71 -1.11
N TYR A 249 -17.79 -7.46 -2.23
CA TYR A 249 -16.95 -8.45 -2.92
C TYR A 249 -15.73 -8.86 -2.08
N ARG A 250 -15.07 -7.90 -1.43
CA ARG A 250 -13.96 -8.16 -0.50
C ARG A 250 -14.43 -9.04 0.66
N GLN A 251 -15.55 -8.70 1.29
CA GLN A 251 -16.08 -9.48 2.41
C GLN A 251 -16.41 -10.90 2.02
N ASP A 252 -16.95 -11.11 0.82
CA ASP A 252 -17.27 -12.43 0.29
C ASP A 252 -16.01 -13.26 0.03
N LEU A 253 -15.00 -12.67 -0.64
CA LEU A 253 -13.69 -13.30 -0.85
C LEU A 253 -13.01 -13.66 0.47
N GLU A 254 -12.99 -12.76 1.44
CA GLU A 254 -12.42 -13.04 2.75
C GLU A 254 -13.20 -14.12 3.51
N ALA A 255 -14.53 -14.14 3.40
CA ALA A 255 -15.35 -15.18 4.01
C ALA A 255 -15.06 -16.55 3.39
N PHE A 256 -14.92 -16.61 2.06
CA PHE A 256 -14.51 -17.81 1.33
C PHE A 256 -13.12 -18.28 1.78
N MET A 257 -12.13 -17.38 1.85
CA MET A 257 -10.79 -17.71 2.33
C MET A 257 -10.84 -18.28 3.77
N ARG A 258 -11.55 -17.63 4.70
CA ARG A 258 -11.72 -18.13 6.08
C ARG A 258 -12.41 -19.50 6.13
N GLN A 259 -13.47 -19.71 5.33
CA GLN A 259 -14.19 -20.99 5.25
C GLN A 259 -13.28 -22.13 4.78
N HIS A 260 -12.29 -21.82 3.96
CA HIS A 260 -11.32 -22.77 3.43
C HIS A 260 -10.01 -22.82 4.23
N ASN A 261 -9.98 -22.24 5.44
CA ASN A 261 -8.78 -22.15 6.29
C ASN A 261 -7.58 -21.50 5.59
N ILE A 262 -7.84 -20.54 4.71
CA ILE A 262 -6.83 -19.72 4.07
C ILE A 262 -6.70 -18.44 4.90
N PRO A 263 -5.53 -18.16 5.51
CA PRO A 263 -5.35 -16.95 6.28
C PRO A 263 -5.47 -15.73 5.37
N LEU A 264 -5.95 -14.59 5.90
CA LEU A 264 -6.13 -13.37 5.10
C LEU A 264 -4.85 -12.55 4.96
N ASN A 265 -3.94 -12.75 5.90
CA ASN A 265 -2.54 -12.39 5.77
C ASN A 265 -1.82 -13.57 5.12
N ARG A 266 -1.05 -13.31 4.06
CA ARG A 266 -0.23 -14.32 3.36
C ARG A 266 0.78 -15.02 4.29
N TYR A 267 0.95 -14.51 5.49
CA TYR A 267 1.88 -14.97 6.50
C TYR A 267 1.12 -15.25 7.79
N GLU A 268 0.69 -16.50 7.98
CA GLU A 268 0.32 -17.03 9.30
C GLU A 268 1.56 -17.29 10.18
N THR A 269 2.62 -16.54 9.93
CA THR A 269 3.49 -15.94 10.94
C THR A 269 3.53 -14.47 10.59
N VAL A 270 2.75 -13.60 11.24
CA VAL A 270 2.97 -12.17 11.07
C VAL A 270 4.39 -11.92 11.54
N GLU A 271 5.30 -11.66 10.59
CA GLU A 271 6.69 -11.43 10.92
C GLU A 271 6.74 -10.19 11.81
N LYS A 272 7.47 -10.34 12.91
CA LYS A 272 7.53 -9.34 13.96
C LYS A 272 8.69 -8.42 13.65
N VAL A 273 8.39 -7.14 13.53
CA VAL A 273 9.41 -6.10 13.54
C VAL A 273 9.63 -5.67 14.98
N ALA A 274 10.86 -5.83 15.45
CA ALA A 274 11.27 -5.39 16.77
C ALA A 274 11.22 -3.85 16.82
N MET A 275 10.46 -3.31 17.77
CA MET A 275 10.41 -1.86 18.03
C MET A 275 11.25 -1.54 19.25
N TYR A 276 12.34 -0.83 19.02
CA TYR A 276 13.27 -0.40 20.06
C TYR A 276 12.78 0.89 20.72
N ARG A 277 12.99 0.99 22.04
CA ARG A 277 12.74 2.19 22.83
C ARG A 277 14.06 2.78 23.29
N VAL A 278 14.31 4.04 22.98
CA VAL A 278 15.56 4.74 23.33
C VAL A 278 15.23 6.01 24.10
N TYR A 279 15.83 6.18 25.27
CA TYR A 279 15.56 7.29 26.18
C TYR A 279 16.67 8.35 26.15
N ASN A 280 16.31 9.62 26.02
CA ASN A 280 17.24 10.73 26.14
C ASN A 280 17.29 11.26 27.58
N PRO A 281 18.38 11.05 28.34
CA PRO A 281 18.47 11.52 29.72
C PRO A 281 18.54 13.05 29.86
N ASN A 282 18.82 13.79 28.78
CA ASN A 282 18.94 15.24 28.82
C ASN A 282 17.60 15.95 28.57
N SER A 283 16.73 15.39 27.72
CA SER A 283 15.42 15.98 27.40
C SER A 283 14.25 15.25 28.06
N GLY A 284 14.43 14.01 28.50
CA GLY A 284 13.34 13.14 28.97
C GLY A 284 12.54 12.47 27.84
N GLU A 285 12.94 12.69 26.59
CA GLU A 285 12.27 12.14 25.40
C GLU A 285 12.48 10.63 25.28
N HIS A 286 11.43 9.93 24.81
CA HIS A 286 11.54 8.56 24.35
C HIS A 286 11.36 8.54 22.84
N PHE A 287 12.25 7.82 22.17
CA PHE A 287 12.25 7.62 20.73
C PHE A 287 11.98 6.15 20.41
N TYR A 288 11.18 5.91 19.37
CA TYR A 288 10.73 4.59 18.97
C TYR A 288 11.06 4.31 17.51
N THR A 289 11.74 3.20 17.25
CA THR A 289 12.17 2.84 15.90
C THR A 289 12.34 1.34 15.70
N SER A 290 12.08 0.89 14.48
CA SER A 290 12.45 -0.44 13.99
C SER A 290 13.86 -0.49 13.41
N ASP A 291 14.47 0.66 13.12
CA ASP A 291 15.81 0.75 12.54
C ASP A 291 16.88 0.65 13.62
N GLU A 292 17.59 -0.47 13.63
CA GLU A 292 18.69 -0.70 14.54
C GLU A 292 19.85 0.30 14.34
N ASN A 293 20.05 0.84 13.14
CA ASN A 293 21.06 1.88 12.90
C ASN A 293 20.69 3.20 13.55
N GLU A 294 19.41 3.58 13.51
CA GLU A 294 18.88 4.79 14.17
C GLU A 294 19.04 4.67 15.69
N LYS A 295 18.67 3.52 16.28
CA LYS A 295 18.92 3.18 17.69
C LYS A 295 20.41 3.28 18.04
N ASN A 296 21.27 2.66 17.26
CA ASN A 296 22.71 2.62 17.50
C ASN A 296 23.33 4.03 17.40
N HIS A 297 22.87 4.84 16.45
CA HIS A 297 23.29 6.22 16.30
C HIS A 297 22.91 7.07 17.52
N LEU A 298 21.65 6.99 17.99
CA LEU A 298 21.19 7.70 19.18
C LEU A 298 21.96 7.27 20.43
N THR A 299 22.22 5.97 20.57
CA THR A 299 23.01 5.43 21.68
C THR A 299 24.45 5.96 21.66
N ALA A 300 25.06 6.07 20.47
CA ALA A 300 26.39 6.67 20.31
C ALA A 300 26.41 8.17 20.66
N LEU A 301 25.27 8.86 20.55
CA LEU A 301 25.07 10.25 20.99
C LEU A 301 24.76 10.38 22.49
N GLY A 302 24.77 9.29 23.24
CA GLY A 302 24.57 9.29 24.70
C GLY A 302 23.13 9.07 25.15
N TRP A 303 22.23 8.69 24.24
CA TRP A 303 20.92 8.19 24.62
C TRP A 303 21.05 6.78 25.22
N LYS A 304 20.07 6.38 26.02
CA LYS A 304 20.04 5.09 26.70
C LYS A 304 19.12 4.13 25.94
N ASP A 305 19.69 3.07 25.39
CA ASP A 305 18.92 1.94 24.86
C ASP A 305 18.16 1.25 26.00
N GLU A 306 16.83 1.24 25.93
CA GLU A 306 15.96 0.56 26.88
C GLU A 306 15.50 -0.82 26.37
N GLY A 307 15.98 -1.22 25.19
CA GLY A 307 15.74 -2.50 24.58
C GLY A 307 14.43 -2.57 23.80
N LEU A 308 13.88 -3.78 23.74
CA LEU A 308 12.66 -4.07 23.00
C LEU A 308 11.44 -3.47 23.72
N GLY A 309 10.85 -2.43 23.13
CA GLY A 309 9.56 -1.90 23.55
C GLY A 309 8.45 -2.91 23.27
N TRP A 310 8.27 -3.27 22.00
CA TRP A 310 7.26 -4.24 21.55
C TRP A 310 7.63 -4.87 20.21
N ASN A 311 6.83 -5.84 19.77
CA ASN A 311 6.89 -6.37 18.42
C ASN A 311 5.70 -5.83 17.62
N ALA A 312 5.97 -5.10 16.54
CA ALA A 312 4.95 -4.68 15.60
C ALA A 312 4.80 -5.74 14.49
N PRO A 313 3.63 -5.88 13.86
CA PRO A 313 3.53 -6.56 12.58
C PRO A 313 4.43 -5.87 11.54
N GLU A 314 5.06 -6.65 10.66
CA GLU A 314 5.77 -6.12 9.50
C GLU A 314 4.82 -5.35 8.57
N GLU A 315 3.59 -5.83 8.40
CA GLU A 315 2.55 -5.22 7.58
C GLU A 315 1.16 -5.45 8.19
N SER A 316 0.26 -4.46 8.08
CA SER A 316 -1.17 -4.59 8.42
C SER A 316 -2.01 -3.50 7.72
N ASN A 317 -3.33 -3.52 7.90
CA ASN A 317 -4.20 -2.47 7.34
C ASN A 317 -4.17 -1.17 8.15
N THR A 318 -3.52 -1.17 9.32
CA THR A 318 -3.52 -0.06 10.28
C THR A 318 -2.11 0.53 10.42
N PRO A 319 -1.70 1.46 9.55
CA PRO A 319 -0.37 2.07 9.61
C PRO A 319 -0.22 3.01 10.81
N VAL A 320 0.99 3.09 11.38
CA VAL A 320 1.40 4.11 12.34
C VAL A 320 2.31 5.12 11.64
N TYR A 321 1.80 6.33 11.47
CA TYR A 321 2.48 7.45 10.83
C TYR A 321 3.51 8.08 11.75
N ARG A 322 4.73 8.31 11.26
CA ARG A 322 5.80 9.02 11.97
C ARG A 322 5.91 10.45 11.45
N LEU A 323 5.91 11.41 12.37
CA LEU A 323 6.09 12.83 12.06
C LEU A 323 7.20 13.42 12.91
N TYR A 324 7.95 14.36 12.33
CA TYR A 324 9.05 15.05 12.98
C TYR A 324 8.82 16.57 13.02
N ASN A 325 9.06 17.18 14.18
CA ASN A 325 9.02 18.64 14.35
C ASN A 325 10.43 19.20 14.38
N ILE A 326 10.85 19.89 13.33
CA ILE A 326 12.18 20.51 13.25
C ILE A 326 12.44 21.58 14.32
N ASN A 327 11.39 22.20 14.86
CA ASN A 327 11.54 23.30 15.82
C ASN A 327 11.75 22.80 17.26
N SER A 328 11.06 21.72 17.65
CA SER A 328 11.22 21.12 18.99
C SER A 328 12.18 19.94 19.01
N GLY A 329 12.41 19.29 17.86
CA GLY A 329 13.12 18.01 17.78
C GLY A 329 12.24 16.79 18.03
N ASP A 330 10.95 16.97 18.30
CA ASP A 330 10.05 15.88 18.69
C ASP A 330 9.65 14.99 17.52
N HIS A 331 9.42 13.70 17.85
CA HIS A 331 8.69 12.78 17.00
C HIS A 331 7.28 12.52 17.53
N HIS A 332 6.32 12.40 16.61
CA HIS A 332 4.94 12.03 16.89
C HIS A 332 4.55 10.78 16.11
N TYR A 333 3.74 9.92 16.73
CA TYR A 333 3.33 8.64 16.18
C TYR A 333 1.82 8.48 16.29
N THR A 334 1.14 8.21 15.17
CA THR A 334 -0.31 8.10 15.18
C THR A 334 -0.86 7.19 14.11
N THR A 335 -1.93 6.46 14.44
CA THR A 335 -2.77 5.74 13.46
C THR A 335 -3.82 6.66 12.82
N ASN A 336 -4.05 7.84 13.40
CA ASN A 336 -5.06 8.78 12.94
C ASN A 336 -4.53 9.61 11.76
N ARG A 337 -5.11 9.37 10.59
CA ARG A 337 -4.79 10.11 9.35
C ARG A 337 -5.06 11.61 9.47
N GLU A 338 -6.17 12.01 10.10
CA GLU A 338 -6.53 13.42 10.27
C GLU A 338 -5.54 14.13 11.22
N GLU A 339 -5.09 13.47 12.28
CA GLU A 339 -4.07 14.01 13.19
C GLU A 339 -2.75 14.24 12.44
N ARG A 340 -2.31 13.27 11.64
CA ARG A 340 -1.14 13.41 10.75
C ARG A 340 -1.30 14.61 9.82
N ASP A 341 -2.42 14.72 9.10
CA ASP A 341 -2.63 15.76 8.09
C ASP A 341 -2.71 17.17 8.72
N ASN A 342 -3.27 17.27 9.92
CA ASN A 342 -3.28 18.51 10.69
C ASN A 342 -1.87 18.93 11.13
N LEU A 343 -1.05 17.99 11.60
CA LEU A 343 0.34 18.25 12.01
C LEU A 343 1.21 18.71 10.82
N ILE A 344 1.03 18.09 9.65
CA ILE A 344 1.68 18.53 8.40
C ILE A 344 1.32 19.98 8.09
N THR A 345 0.02 20.33 8.19
CA THR A 345 -0.48 21.68 7.90
C THR A 345 0.15 22.76 8.79
N ILE A 346 0.54 22.41 10.03
CA ILE A 346 1.19 23.33 10.96
C ILE A 346 2.73 23.22 10.95
N GLY A 347 3.31 22.53 9.96
CA GLY A 347 4.74 22.55 9.67
C GLY A 347 5.55 21.37 10.22
N TRP A 348 4.92 20.29 10.65
CA TRP A 348 5.62 19.03 10.93
C TRP A 348 5.98 18.31 9.62
N SER A 349 7.12 17.64 9.61
CA SER A 349 7.57 16.80 8.50
C SER A 349 6.98 15.41 8.63
N TYR A 350 6.25 14.93 7.63
CA TYR A 350 5.82 13.54 7.56
C TYR A 350 6.96 12.66 7.06
N GLU A 351 7.36 11.67 7.85
CA GLU A 351 8.50 10.79 7.56
C GLU A 351 8.07 9.45 6.96
N GLY A 352 6.76 9.20 6.87
CA GLY A 352 6.19 7.96 6.35
C GLY A 352 5.54 7.09 7.42
N ILE A 353 5.34 5.83 7.07
CA ILE A 353 4.88 4.79 8.00
C ILE A 353 6.11 4.33 8.79
N GLY A 354 6.07 4.47 10.10
CA GLY A 354 7.15 3.97 10.97
C GLY A 354 7.04 2.46 11.18
N TRP A 355 5.81 1.98 11.40
CA TRP A 355 5.45 0.57 11.56
C TRP A 355 3.92 0.43 11.45
N TYR A 356 3.40 -0.78 11.69
CA TYR A 356 1.99 -1.09 11.63
C TYR A 356 1.43 -1.49 13.00
N SER A 357 0.14 -1.22 13.23
CA SER A 357 -0.61 -1.72 14.39
C SER A 357 -1.07 -3.15 14.10
N ASP A 358 -1.08 -3.99 15.12
CA ASP A 358 -1.71 -5.31 15.04
C ASP A 358 -3.23 -5.18 14.87
N ASP A 359 -3.75 -5.71 13.75
CA ASP A 359 -5.17 -5.69 13.42
C ASP A 359 -5.97 -6.70 14.30
N GLU A 360 -5.31 -7.72 14.84
CA GLU A 360 -5.89 -8.68 15.80
C GLU A 360 -5.97 -8.11 17.22
N LYS A 361 -5.38 -6.93 17.44
CA LYS A 361 -5.45 -6.14 18.68
C LYS A 361 -4.98 -6.91 19.92
N GLU A 362 -3.89 -7.68 19.79
CA GLU A 362 -3.45 -8.61 20.82
C GLU A 362 -2.97 -7.93 22.10
N VAL A 363 -2.13 -6.89 21.99
CA VAL A 363 -1.55 -6.17 23.13
C VAL A 363 -1.67 -4.66 22.91
N PRO A 364 -2.39 -3.90 23.76
CA PRO A 364 -2.55 -2.46 23.58
C PRO A 364 -1.28 -1.68 23.95
N LEU A 365 -1.01 -0.62 23.19
CA LEU A 365 -0.08 0.44 23.56
C LEU A 365 -0.84 1.70 23.97
N TYR A 366 -0.53 2.21 25.15
CA TYR A 366 -1.16 3.40 25.73
C TYR A 366 -0.38 4.67 25.37
N ARG A 367 -1.10 5.76 25.09
CA ARG A 367 -0.56 7.10 24.80
C ARG A 367 -0.82 8.04 25.96
N SER A 368 0.23 8.65 26.47
CA SER A 368 0.17 9.71 27.49
C SER A 368 0.73 11.01 26.92
N TYR A 369 0.07 12.15 27.18
CA TYR A 369 0.54 13.48 26.79
C TYR A 369 0.94 14.33 27.99
N ASN A 370 2.12 14.95 27.93
CA ASN A 370 2.60 15.90 28.93
C ASN A 370 2.35 17.35 28.48
N PRO A 371 1.33 18.04 29.02
CA PRO A 371 1.03 19.42 28.64
C PRO A 371 2.10 20.44 29.07
N ASN A 372 3.03 20.05 29.94
CA ASN A 372 4.10 20.90 30.45
C ASN A 372 5.45 20.67 29.77
N ALA A 373 5.53 19.71 28.85
CA ALA A 373 6.76 19.39 28.14
C ALA A 373 7.03 20.38 27.00
N THR A 374 8.28 20.82 26.86
CA THR A 374 8.74 21.57 25.68
C THR A 374 9.16 20.65 24.53
N THR A 375 9.62 19.44 24.87
CA THR A 375 10.01 18.34 23.97
C THR A 375 9.71 17.01 24.67
N GLY A 376 9.54 15.91 23.94
CA GLY A 376 9.19 14.61 24.49
C GLY A 376 7.79 14.60 25.10
N SER A 377 6.87 15.32 24.46
CA SER A 377 5.53 15.57 25.01
C SER A 377 4.60 14.35 24.98
N HIS A 378 4.92 13.31 24.22
CA HIS A 378 4.12 12.08 24.15
C HIS A 378 4.95 10.87 24.59
N HIS A 379 4.30 9.95 25.29
CA HIS A 379 4.89 8.68 25.71
C HIS A 379 4.00 7.52 25.31
N TYR A 380 4.62 6.45 24.80
CA TYR A 380 3.95 5.26 24.29
C TYR A 380 4.47 4.01 25.00
N THR A 381 3.58 3.21 25.56
CA THR A 381 4.00 2.01 26.29
C THR A 381 2.96 0.90 26.31
N LYS A 382 3.42 -0.35 26.31
CA LYS A 382 2.59 -1.52 26.62
C LYS A 382 2.39 -1.72 28.12
N ASP A 383 3.21 -1.08 28.94
CA ASP A 383 3.15 -1.18 30.40
C ASP A 383 2.07 -0.25 30.94
N LYS A 384 0.96 -0.85 31.38
CA LYS A 384 -0.16 -0.10 31.93
C LYS A 384 0.19 0.59 33.25
N ASP A 385 1.12 0.06 34.03
CA ASP A 385 1.52 0.66 35.30
C ASP A 385 2.39 1.90 35.06
N GLU A 386 3.28 1.86 34.06
CA GLU A 386 4.05 3.03 33.59
C GLU A 386 3.09 4.13 33.09
N HIS A 387 2.10 3.78 32.27
CA HIS A 387 1.05 4.71 31.83
C HIS A 387 0.30 5.33 33.01
N ASN A 388 -0.25 4.50 33.90
CA ASN A 388 -1.00 4.96 35.07
C ASN A 388 -0.17 5.86 35.99
N TYR A 389 1.12 5.56 36.14
CA TYR A 389 2.04 6.41 36.91
C TYR A 389 2.18 7.79 36.27
N LEU A 390 2.38 7.90 34.96
CA LEU A 390 2.46 9.18 34.25
C LEU A 390 1.19 10.02 34.46
N ILE A 391 0.02 9.39 34.36
CA ILE A 391 -1.26 10.06 34.64
C ILE A 391 -1.32 10.56 36.09
N SER A 392 -0.87 9.75 37.06
CA SER A 392 -0.85 10.13 38.48
C SER A 392 0.04 11.34 38.78
N VAL A 393 1.06 11.59 37.97
CA VAL A 393 1.97 12.74 38.09
C VAL A 393 1.61 13.90 37.16
N GLY A 394 0.40 13.88 36.57
CA GLY A 394 -0.19 15.02 35.87
C GLY A 394 -0.12 15.00 34.35
N TRP A 395 0.23 13.86 33.73
CA TRP A 395 0.06 13.67 32.29
C TRP A 395 -1.41 13.41 31.95
N SER A 396 -1.80 13.71 30.72
CA SER A 396 -3.14 13.46 30.18
C SER A 396 -3.21 12.07 29.56
N ASP A 397 -4.28 11.33 29.88
CA ASP A 397 -4.58 10.03 29.30
C ASP A 397 -5.22 10.22 27.92
N GLU A 398 -4.54 9.75 26.88
CA GLU A 398 -5.05 9.78 25.50
C GLU A 398 -5.51 8.39 25.02
N GLY A 399 -5.56 7.40 25.92
CA GLY A 399 -6.08 6.07 25.64
C GLY A 399 -5.11 5.17 24.87
N ILE A 400 -5.66 4.27 24.05
CA ILE A 400 -4.89 3.31 23.26
C ILE A 400 -4.48 3.96 21.95
N ALA A 401 -3.18 3.99 21.68
CA ALA A 401 -2.60 4.53 20.45
C ALA A 401 -2.73 3.55 19.28
N TRP A 402 -2.35 2.29 19.53
CA TRP A 402 -2.35 1.16 18.61
C TRP A 402 -2.12 -0.15 19.38
N TYR A 403 -1.92 -1.25 18.66
CA TYR A 403 -1.68 -2.57 19.22
C TYR A 403 -0.39 -3.20 18.71
N SER A 404 0.28 -3.97 19.56
CA SER A 404 1.43 -4.81 19.23
C SER A 404 1.06 -6.29 19.27
N MET A 405 1.94 -7.11 18.73
CA MET A 405 1.83 -8.57 18.79
C MET A 405 2.27 -9.14 20.15
N LYS A 406 1.78 -10.34 20.50
CA LYS A 406 2.18 -11.07 21.72
C LYS A 406 3.64 -11.51 21.77
#